data_AF-A0A6S7J9L1-F1
#
_entry.id   AF-A0A6S7J9L1-F1
#
_cell.length_a   1.000
_cell.length_b   1.000
_cell.length_c   1.000
_cell.angle_alpha   90.00
_cell.angle_beta   90.00
_cell.angle_gamma   90.00
#
_symmetry.space_group_name_H-M   'P 1'
#
loop_
_entity.id
_entity.type
_entity.pdbx_description
1 polymer ?
#
loop_
_entity_poly.entity_id
_entity_poly.type
_entity_poly.pdbx_seq_one_letter_code
_entity_poly.pdbx_strand_id
1 'polypeptide(L)'
;VPVQMELLPLDMSKVVRDDEKLSEKQEGIKVTEDSSMINAELGSGIVTTSTREKRKHSEESDYINEVPIPQKRACMGIKHDHTYSVSSHCRLKQKADNLLDKAKSLKRRLKTSHMKSNRIKRKVNSLTSVVSELKKEKLVSNDCASILETTFSGVLKELMKRLVTQKKKKNPGAYPEELRTFAMTLKFYSAKAYKYVRKSFDLGLPHPSVISSCYTAMDGEPGFTKEALTALKAKVLAGK
;
A
#
# COMPACT_ATOMS: atom_id res chain seq x y z
N VAL A 1 20.38 44.30 -63.15
CA VAL A 1 19.04 43.69 -62.96
C VAL A 1 19.23 42.36 -62.25
N PRO A 2 18.76 42.25 -61.00
CA PRO A 2 17.76 41.22 -60.68
C PRO A 2 16.63 41.82 -59.80
N VAL A 3 15.39 41.75 -60.27
CA VAL A 3 14.31 40.84 -59.86
C VAL A 3 13.93 41.01 -58.38
N GLN A 4 12.90 41.83 -58.18
CA GLN A 4 12.10 41.93 -56.96
C GLN A 4 11.38 40.60 -56.73
N MET A 5 11.47 40.03 -55.53
CA MET A 5 10.51 39.02 -55.07
C MET A 5 9.43 39.72 -54.24
N GLU A 6 8.24 39.77 -54.81
CA GLU A 6 7.00 40.13 -54.11
C GLU A 6 6.73 39.16 -52.96
N LEU A 7 6.45 39.73 -51.80
CA LEU A 7 5.84 39.05 -50.67
C LEU A 7 4.34 38.89 -50.95
N LEU A 8 3.90 37.65 -51.17
CA LEU A 8 2.48 37.31 -51.17
C LEU A 8 1.92 37.33 -49.73
N PRO A 9 0.74 37.91 -49.49
CA PRO A 9 0.09 37.88 -48.19
C PRO A 9 -0.50 36.51 -47.89
N LEU A 10 -0.21 35.97 -46.70
CA LEU A 10 -0.81 34.75 -46.20
C LEU A 10 -2.28 35.02 -45.82
N ASP A 11 -3.17 34.33 -46.55
CA ASP A 11 -4.62 34.31 -46.35
C ASP A 11 -4.97 33.65 -45.00
N MET A 12 -5.46 34.47 -44.08
CA MET A 12 -5.87 34.11 -42.71
C MET A 12 -7.35 33.69 -42.62
N SER A 13 -7.97 33.20 -43.71
CA SER A 13 -9.41 32.87 -43.74
C SER A 13 -9.77 31.40 -43.42
N LYS A 14 -8.84 30.58 -42.92
CA LYS A 14 -9.14 29.18 -42.52
C LYS A 14 -8.57 28.80 -41.15
N VAL A 15 -9.19 29.32 -40.08
CA VAL A 15 -9.31 28.59 -38.82
C VAL A 15 -10.75 28.82 -38.33
N VAL A 16 -11.67 28.06 -38.90
CA VAL A 16 -13.04 27.97 -38.40
C VAL A 16 -13.03 27.14 -37.13
N ARG A 17 -13.74 27.68 -36.15
CA ARG A 17 -14.02 27.17 -34.81
C ARG A 17 -14.68 25.80 -34.87
N ASP A 18 -14.05 24.80 -34.28
CA ASP A 18 -14.69 23.55 -33.87
C ASP A 18 -15.04 23.64 -32.36
N ASP A 19 -16.05 24.46 -32.05
CA ASP A 19 -16.73 24.46 -30.75
C ASP A 19 -18.16 23.95 -30.99
N GLU A 20 -18.38 22.63 -30.86
CA GLU A 20 -19.64 22.01 -30.40
C GLU A 20 -19.61 20.48 -30.58
N LYS A 21 -19.27 19.74 -29.51
CA LYS A 21 -19.92 18.47 -29.09
C LYS A 21 -19.16 17.80 -27.94
N LEU A 22 -19.72 17.88 -26.74
CA LEU A 22 -20.14 16.74 -25.90
C LEU A 22 -20.43 17.24 -24.49
N SER A 23 -21.68 17.68 -24.26
CA SER A 23 -22.28 17.54 -22.94
C SER A 23 -22.85 16.12 -22.83
N GLU A 24 -22.90 15.62 -21.58
CA GLU A 24 -23.72 14.49 -21.14
C GLU A 24 -23.09 13.09 -21.24
N LYS A 25 -22.35 12.70 -20.19
CA LYS A 25 -22.35 11.33 -19.66
C LYS A 25 -22.09 11.37 -18.15
N GLN A 26 -23.12 11.00 -17.40
CA GLN A 26 -23.11 10.84 -15.95
C GLN A 26 -22.14 9.72 -15.55
N GLU A 27 -21.33 9.98 -14.53
CA GLU A 27 -20.43 9.02 -13.88
C GLU A 27 -21.25 7.97 -13.10
N GLY A 28 -21.38 6.77 -13.67
CA GLY A 28 -21.74 5.57 -12.93
C GLY A 28 -20.48 4.94 -12.31
N ILE A 29 -20.31 5.10 -11.00
CA ILE A 29 -19.27 4.41 -10.21
C ILE A 29 -19.55 2.90 -10.25
N LYS A 30 -18.83 2.16 -11.10
CA LYS A 30 -18.70 0.70 -10.99
C LYS A 30 -17.77 0.39 -9.82
N VAL A 31 -18.35 -0.02 -8.70
CA VAL A 31 -17.62 -0.70 -7.62
C VAL A 31 -17.34 -2.12 -8.11
N THR A 32 -16.13 -2.37 -8.57
CA THR A 32 -15.64 -3.73 -8.81
C THR A 32 -15.34 -4.38 -7.47
N GLU A 33 -16.01 -5.51 -7.25
CA GLU A 33 -15.82 -6.44 -6.16
C GLU A 33 -14.43 -7.06 -6.26
N ASP A 34 -13.59 -6.84 -5.25
CA ASP A 34 -12.46 -7.73 -4.97
C ASP A 34 -12.62 -8.24 -3.54
N SER A 35 -13.35 -9.35 -3.45
CA SER A 35 -13.34 -10.24 -2.30
C SER A 35 -12.01 -10.98 -2.26
N SER A 36 -11.18 -10.72 -1.25
CA SER A 36 -10.22 -11.72 -0.78
C SER A 36 -9.79 -11.51 0.68
N MET A 37 -10.09 -12.53 1.48
CA MET A 37 -9.26 -13.06 2.57
C MET A 37 -9.03 -12.18 3.81
N ILE A 38 -9.91 -12.35 4.81
CA ILE A 38 -9.64 -12.01 6.22
C ILE A 38 -9.03 -13.26 6.88
N ASN A 39 -7.73 -13.22 7.19
CA ASN A 39 -7.08 -14.24 8.00
C ASN A 39 -7.12 -13.89 9.49
N ALA A 40 -7.30 -14.94 10.28
CA ALA A 40 -7.36 -14.99 11.73
C ALA A 40 -6.04 -14.56 12.40
N GLU A 41 -6.15 -13.93 13.57
CA GLU A 41 -5.04 -13.81 14.52
C GLU A 41 -5.54 -14.23 15.90
N LEU A 42 -5.04 -15.39 16.32
CA LEU A 42 -5.19 -16.01 17.62
C LEU A 42 -4.35 -15.26 18.67
N GLY A 43 -4.89 -15.19 19.88
CA GLY A 43 -4.34 -14.45 21.00
C GLY A 43 -3.02 -15.00 21.55
N SER A 44 -2.21 -14.07 22.04
CA SER A 44 -1.09 -14.29 22.94
C SER A 44 -1.59 -14.54 24.37
N GLY A 45 -1.10 -15.60 25.02
CA GLY A 45 -1.31 -15.83 26.45
C GLY A 45 -0.26 -16.79 26.99
N ILE A 46 0.85 -16.23 27.47
CA ILE A 46 1.90 -16.91 28.22
C ILE A 46 1.40 -17.09 29.66
N VAL A 47 1.30 -18.33 30.16
CA VAL A 47 1.33 -18.62 31.60
C VAL A 47 2.15 -19.89 31.84
N THR A 48 3.23 -19.71 32.59
CA THR A 48 4.12 -20.72 33.17
C THR A 48 3.55 -21.32 34.46
N THR A 49 3.78 -22.60 34.72
CA THR A 49 4.13 -23.21 36.04
C THR A 49 4.13 -24.74 35.86
N SER A 50 5.30 -25.39 35.89
CA SER A 50 6.01 -25.92 37.07
C SER A 50 5.44 -27.22 37.60
N THR A 51 6.24 -28.27 37.41
CA THR A 51 6.16 -29.64 37.91
C THR A 51 6.07 -29.73 39.43
N ARG A 52 5.31 -30.70 39.96
CA ARG A 52 5.69 -31.46 41.17
C ARG A 52 4.88 -32.75 41.33
N GLU A 53 5.62 -33.84 41.25
CA GLU A 53 5.25 -35.23 41.52
C GLU A 53 5.42 -35.51 43.03
N LYS A 54 4.51 -36.29 43.65
CA LYS A 54 4.75 -37.44 44.56
C LYS A 54 3.73 -37.67 45.69
N ARG A 55 3.43 -38.98 45.86
CA ARG A 55 3.07 -39.78 47.07
C ARG A 55 1.64 -39.59 47.61
N LYS A 56 0.73 -40.58 47.52
CA LYS A 56 0.63 -41.91 48.18
C LYS A 56 0.77 -41.84 49.71
N HIS A 57 -0.37 -41.89 50.39
CA HIS A 57 -0.50 -42.50 51.71
C HIS A 57 -1.83 -43.26 51.77
N SER A 58 -1.73 -44.49 52.25
CA SER A 58 -2.76 -45.51 52.46
C SER A 58 -3.34 -45.38 53.86
N GLU A 59 -4.67 -45.39 54.01
CA GLU A 59 -5.35 -45.89 55.20
C GLU A 59 -6.68 -46.54 54.79
N GLU A 60 -6.93 -47.70 55.37
CA GLU A 60 -7.91 -48.73 55.05
C GLU A 60 -9.08 -48.62 56.04
N SER A 61 -10.33 -48.63 55.57
CA SER A 61 -11.47 -49.09 56.38
C SER A 61 -12.71 -49.41 55.53
N ASP A 62 -13.09 -50.68 55.60
CA ASP A 62 -14.43 -51.21 55.88
C ASP A 62 -15.59 -50.95 54.88
N TYR A 63 -15.67 -51.89 53.94
CA TYR A 63 -16.85 -52.67 53.53
C TYR A 63 -18.25 -52.08 53.81
N ILE A 64 -18.85 -51.46 52.78
CA ILE A 64 -20.30 -51.58 52.49
C ILE A 64 -20.46 -51.75 50.97
N ASN A 65 -21.10 -52.84 50.56
CA ASN A 65 -21.40 -53.17 49.17
C ASN A 65 -22.32 -52.12 48.52
N GLU A 66 -21.77 -51.28 47.65
CA GLU A 66 -22.54 -50.39 46.78
C GLU A 66 -23.05 -51.18 45.56
N VAL A 67 -24.38 -51.22 45.41
CA VAL A 67 -25.09 -51.68 44.22
C VAL A 67 -24.59 -50.86 43.00
N PRO A 68 -24.28 -51.46 41.84
CA PRO A 68 -23.81 -50.68 40.69
C PRO A 68 -24.89 -49.72 40.20
N ILE A 69 -24.72 -48.43 40.54
CA ILE A 69 -25.49 -47.33 39.98
C ILE A 69 -25.21 -47.31 38.46
N PRO A 70 -26.23 -47.31 37.58
CA PRO A 70 -26.01 -47.22 36.15
C PRO A 70 -25.20 -45.98 35.83
N GLN A 71 -24.02 -46.16 35.24
CA GLN A 71 -23.21 -45.06 34.73
C GLN A 71 -24.11 -44.20 33.84
N LYS A 72 -24.37 -42.95 34.26
CA LYS A 72 -24.95 -41.93 33.37
C LYS A 72 -24.02 -41.85 32.18
N ARG A 73 -24.37 -42.55 31.10
CA ARG A 73 -23.71 -42.41 29.80
C ARG A 73 -23.64 -40.91 29.56
N ALA A 74 -22.42 -40.38 29.40
CA ALA A 74 -22.26 -39.03 28.91
C ALA A 74 -23.14 -38.95 27.66
N CYS A 75 -24.22 -38.17 27.75
CA CYS A 75 -25.02 -37.89 26.57
C CYS A 75 -24.07 -37.15 25.63
N MET A 76 -23.52 -37.91 24.68
CA MET A 76 -22.87 -37.37 23.51
C MET A 76 -23.83 -36.30 23.01
N GLY A 77 -23.42 -35.03 23.09
CA GLY A 77 -24.27 -33.91 22.73
C GLY A 77 -24.64 -34.05 21.27
N ILE A 78 -25.81 -34.64 21.01
CA ILE A 78 -26.44 -34.68 19.69
C ILE A 78 -26.80 -33.24 19.39
N LYS A 79 -25.83 -32.50 18.86
CA LYS A 79 -26.08 -31.23 18.24
C LYS A 79 -26.51 -31.55 16.81
N HIS A 80 -27.84 -31.54 16.66
CA HIS A 80 -28.62 -31.30 15.44
C HIS A 80 -29.27 -32.54 14.86
N ASP A 81 -30.57 -32.70 15.15
CA ASP A 81 -31.47 -33.54 14.36
C ASP A 81 -32.81 -32.85 14.04
N HIS A 82 -32.88 -31.52 14.04
CA HIS A 82 -34.07 -30.81 13.56
C HIS A 82 -33.72 -29.64 12.64
N THR A 83 -34.09 -29.79 11.37
CA THR A 83 -34.05 -28.75 10.31
C THR A 83 -34.78 -27.45 10.69
N TYR A 84 -35.60 -27.49 11.74
CA TYR A 84 -36.36 -26.35 12.28
C TYR A 84 -35.82 -25.81 13.61
N SER A 85 -34.66 -26.24 14.10
CA SER A 85 -34.07 -25.66 15.32
C SER A 85 -33.52 -24.26 15.02
N VAL A 86 -34.43 -23.28 14.94
CA VAL A 86 -34.05 -21.88 14.85
C VAL A 86 -33.28 -21.56 16.14
N SER A 87 -32.13 -20.90 16.03
CA SER A 87 -31.42 -20.37 17.20
C SER A 87 -32.42 -19.67 18.13
N SER A 88 -32.41 -19.97 19.43
CA SER A 88 -33.35 -19.39 20.40
C SER A 88 -33.53 -17.89 20.17
N HIS A 89 -34.77 -17.39 20.18
CA HIS A 89 -35.13 -16.01 19.84
C HIS A 89 -34.23 -14.94 20.49
N CYS A 90 -33.87 -15.13 21.77
CA CYS A 90 -32.94 -14.26 22.50
C CYS A 90 -31.54 -14.17 21.83
N ARG A 91 -31.00 -15.30 21.35
CA ARG A 91 -29.71 -15.35 20.65
C ARG A 91 -29.76 -14.63 19.29
N LEU A 92 -30.90 -14.71 18.59
CA LEU A 92 -31.08 -13.98 17.33
C LEU A 92 -31.16 -12.48 17.57
N LYS A 93 -31.92 -12.04 18.58
CA LYS A 93 -31.99 -10.64 18.99
C LYS A 93 -30.61 -10.09 19.38
N GLN A 94 -29.89 -10.80 20.25
CA GLN A 94 -28.52 -10.43 20.62
C GLN A 94 -27.58 -10.36 19.40
N LYS A 95 -27.70 -11.28 18.44
CA LYS A 95 -26.92 -11.21 17.19
C LYS A 95 -27.28 -9.97 16.37
N ALA A 96 -28.57 -9.63 16.26
CA ALA A 96 -29.03 -8.44 15.54
C ALA A 96 -28.53 -7.14 16.21
N ASP A 97 -28.63 -7.02 17.53
CA ASP A 97 -28.14 -5.88 18.30
C ASP A 97 -26.61 -5.73 18.15
N ASN A 98 -25.87 -6.84 18.24
CA ASN A 98 -24.43 -6.87 18.01
C ASN A 98 -24.05 -6.41 16.58
N LEU A 99 -24.82 -6.80 15.56
CA LEU A 99 -24.59 -6.36 14.19
C LEU A 99 -24.89 -4.86 14.03
N LEU A 100 -25.97 -4.37 14.66
CA LEU A 100 -26.34 -2.97 14.65
C LEU A 100 -25.27 -2.10 15.33
N ASP A 101 -24.74 -2.54 16.47
CA ASP A 101 -23.67 -1.84 17.17
C ASP A 101 -22.33 -1.89 16.42
N LYS A 102 -22.02 -3.03 15.77
CA LYS A 102 -20.91 -3.11 14.81
C LYS A 102 -21.09 -2.09 13.67
N ALA A 103 -22.27 -2.01 13.05
CA ALA A 103 -22.53 -1.03 11.99
C ALA A 103 -22.37 0.42 12.47
N LYS A 104 -22.90 0.76 13.66
CA LYS A 104 -22.72 2.08 14.30
C LYS A 104 -21.24 2.38 14.54
N SER A 105 -20.48 1.43 15.07
CA SER A 105 -19.04 1.60 15.35
C SER A 105 -18.24 1.80 14.06
N LEU A 106 -18.53 1.03 13.00
CA LEU A 106 -17.91 1.20 11.68
C LEU A 106 -18.20 2.58 11.09
N LYS A 107 -19.45 3.07 11.19
CA LYS A 107 -19.83 4.42 10.76
C LYS A 107 -19.06 5.51 11.52
N ARG A 108 -18.89 5.38 12.84
CA ARG A 108 -18.09 6.30 13.67
C ARG A 108 -16.60 6.27 13.27
N ARG A 109 -16.04 5.08 13.05
CA ARG A 109 -14.64 4.90 12.59
C ARG A 109 -14.41 5.51 11.20
N LEU A 110 -15.36 5.32 10.27
CA LEU A 110 -15.29 5.92 8.94
C LEU A 110 -15.34 7.45 9.02
N LYS A 111 -16.26 8.01 9.81
CA LYS A 111 -16.33 9.47 10.03
C LYS A 111 -15.02 10.02 10.58
N THR A 112 -14.48 9.41 11.64
CA THR A 112 -13.21 9.86 12.25
C THR A 112 -12.02 9.73 11.28
N SER A 113 -11.95 8.66 10.48
CA SER A 113 -10.96 8.49 9.42
C SER A 113 -11.05 9.60 8.36
N HIS A 114 -12.25 9.88 7.85
CA HIS A 114 -12.49 10.98 6.91
C HIS A 114 -12.10 12.34 7.50
N MET A 115 -12.44 12.61 8.77
CA MET A 115 -12.05 13.86 9.43
C MET A 115 -10.54 14.02 9.53
N LYS A 116 -9.81 12.95 9.90
CA LYS A 116 -8.34 12.95 9.94
C LYS A 116 -7.74 13.25 8.57
N SER A 117 -8.24 12.57 7.53
CA SER A 117 -7.81 12.78 6.14
C SER A 117 -8.05 14.23 5.69
N ASN A 118 -9.25 14.75 5.94
CA ASN A 118 -9.61 16.13 5.58
C ASN A 118 -8.77 17.17 6.35
N ARG A 119 -8.44 16.93 7.62
CA ARG A 119 -7.54 17.81 8.38
C ARG A 119 -6.15 17.88 7.74
N ILE A 120 -5.61 16.75 7.30
CA ILE A 120 -4.32 16.68 6.61
C ILE A 120 -4.41 17.42 5.28
N LYS A 121 -5.44 17.15 4.47
CA LYS A 121 -5.66 17.85 3.18
C LYS A 121 -5.75 19.36 3.35
N ARG A 122 -6.48 19.85 4.35
CA ARG A 122 -6.57 21.29 4.65
C ARG A 122 -5.21 21.91 5.00
N LYS A 123 -4.39 21.20 5.79
CA LYS A 123 -3.03 21.66 6.10
C LYS A 123 -2.16 21.72 4.86
N VAL A 124 -2.21 20.69 4.01
CA VAL A 124 -1.48 20.69 2.73
C VAL A 124 -1.91 21.88 1.88
N ASN A 125 -3.22 22.06 1.68
CA ASN A 125 -3.75 23.17 0.88
C ASN A 125 -3.35 24.54 1.45
N SER A 126 -3.35 24.69 2.78
CA SER A 126 -2.89 25.91 3.44
C SER A 126 -1.41 26.18 3.19
N LEU A 127 -0.54 25.16 3.35
CA LEU A 127 0.88 25.30 3.09
C LEU A 127 1.16 25.58 1.61
N THR A 128 0.46 24.92 0.69
CA THR A 128 0.63 25.18 -0.75
C THR A 128 0.16 26.58 -1.13
N SER A 129 -0.92 27.09 -0.51
CA SER A 129 -1.39 28.48 -0.72
C SER A 129 -0.32 29.47 -0.29
N VAL A 130 0.20 29.33 0.93
CA VAL A 130 1.28 30.19 1.46
C VAL A 130 2.49 30.17 0.54
N VAL A 131 2.95 28.99 0.09
CA VAL A 131 4.08 28.89 -0.84
C VAL A 131 3.79 29.59 -2.18
N SER A 132 2.56 29.50 -2.69
CA SER A 132 2.18 30.18 -3.94
C SER A 132 2.11 31.71 -3.79
N GLU A 133 1.62 32.21 -2.66
CA GLU A 133 1.58 33.64 -2.32
C GLU A 133 3.00 34.19 -2.19
N LEU A 134 3.86 33.51 -1.43
CA LEU A 134 5.26 33.89 -1.27
C LEU A 134 6.04 33.91 -2.60
N LYS A 135 5.73 33.00 -3.53
CA LYS A 135 6.28 33.02 -4.90
C LYS A 135 5.77 34.23 -5.70
N LYS A 136 4.47 34.55 -5.60
CA LYS A 136 3.86 35.70 -6.30
C LYS A 136 4.43 37.03 -5.81
N GLU A 137 4.65 37.16 -4.51
CA GLU A 137 5.21 38.36 -3.88
C GLU A 137 6.75 38.42 -4.00
N LYS A 138 7.39 37.43 -4.63
CA LYS A 138 8.84 37.29 -4.77
C LYS A 138 9.61 37.31 -3.44
N LEU A 139 8.94 36.94 -2.34
CA LEU A 139 9.54 36.84 -1.00
C LEU A 139 10.34 35.54 -0.82
N VAL A 140 10.13 34.57 -1.70
CA VAL A 140 10.97 33.37 -1.80
C VAL A 140 11.75 33.48 -3.10
N SER A 141 13.09 33.39 -3.00
CA SER A 141 13.93 33.31 -4.19
C SER A 141 13.47 32.15 -5.08
N ASN A 142 13.32 32.40 -6.39
CA ASN A 142 13.01 31.35 -7.37
C ASN A 142 13.97 30.15 -7.24
N ASP A 143 15.20 30.42 -6.80
CA ASP A 143 16.23 29.42 -6.52
C ASP A 143 15.89 28.51 -5.33
N CYS A 144 15.34 29.04 -4.24
CA CYS A 144 14.92 28.21 -3.10
C CYS A 144 13.76 27.28 -3.47
N ALA A 145 12.81 27.79 -4.26
CA ALA A 145 11.69 27.00 -4.75
C ALA A 145 12.14 25.87 -5.71
N SER A 146 13.06 26.16 -6.62
CA SER A 146 13.60 25.15 -7.54
C SER A 146 14.37 24.08 -6.75
N ILE A 147 15.21 24.47 -5.77
CA ILE A 147 15.96 23.53 -4.92
C ILE A 147 15.02 22.54 -4.22
N LEU A 148 13.90 23.00 -3.65
CA LEU A 148 12.95 22.12 -2.97
C LEU A 148 12.28 21.13 -3.93
N GLU A 149 11.85 21.59 -5.10
CA GLU A 149 11.24 20.73 -6.12
C GLU A 149 12.25 19.70 -6.62
N THR A 150 13.50 20.11 -6.89
CA THR A 150 14.56 19.20 -7.33
C THR A 150 14.90 18.18 -6.24
N THR A 151 15.07 18.61 -5.00
CA THR A 151 15.49 17.74 -3.88
C THR A 151 14.47 16.65 -3.58
N PHE A 152 13.18 16.98 -3.61
CA PHE A 152 12.09 16.04 -3.30
C PHE A 152 11.45 15.42 -4.55
N SER A 153 12.11 15.49 -5.70
CA SER A 153 11.68 14.80 -6.94
C SER A 153 12.35 13.43 -7.11
N GLY A 154 11.83 12.64 -8.07
CA GLY A 154 12.38 11.35 -8.46
C GLY A 154 12.52 10.34 -7.32
N VAL A 155 13.73 9.79 -7.15
CA VAL A 155 14.06 8.70 -6.21
C VAL A 155 13.58 9.00 -4.79
N LEU A 156 13.79 10.22 -4.29
CA LEU A 156 13.42 10.57 -2.92
C LEU A 156 11.90 10.57 -2.75
N LYS A 157 11.15 11.04 -3.75
CA LYS A 157 9.68 11.02 -3.78
C LYS A 157 9.15 9.59 -3.69
N GLU A 158 9.67 8.70 -4.53
CA GLU A 158 9.26 7.30 -4.57
C GLU A 158 9.65 6.55 -3.30
N LEU A 159 10.82 6.85 -2.74
CA LEU A 159 11.25 6.32 -1.45
C LEU A 159 10.28 6.73 -0.33
N MET A 160 9.96 8.03 -0.22
CA MET A 160 9.07 8.55 0.81
C MET A 160 7.65 7.98 0.67
N LYS A 161 7.12 7.87 -0.54
CA LYS A 161 5.84 7.19 -0.81
C LYS A 161 5.88 5.75 -0.30
N ARG A 162 6.97 5.02 -0.57
CA ARG A 162 7.11 3.61 -0.18
C ARG A 162 7.22 3.43 1.33
N LEU A 163 7.91 4.32 2.04
CA LEU A 163 7.97 4.31 3.50
C LEU A 163 6.57 4.47 4.12
N VAL A 164 5.74 5.33 3.54
CA VAL A 164 4.34 5.50 3.97
C VAL A 164 3.50 4.25 3.68
N THR A 165 3.72 3.56 2.56
CA THR A 165 2.97 2.33 2.23
C THR A 165 3.40 1.14 3.08
N GLN A 166 4.69 0.99 3.40
CA GLN A 166 5.20 -0.05 4.30
C GLN A 166 4.59 0.02 5.70
N LYS A 167 4.38 1.23 6.23
CA LYS A 167 3.68 1.42 7.51
C LYS A 167 2.23 0.94 7.48
N LYS A 168 1.61 0.89 6.30
CA LYS A 168 0.21 0.45 6.11
C LYS A 168 0.08 -1.01 5.70
N LYS A 169 1.06 -1.56 4.97
CA LYS A 169 1.04 -2.90 4.40
C LYS A 169 2.40 -3.57 4.59
N LYS A 170 2.41 -4.81 5.08
CA LYS A 170 3.65 -5.60 5.26
C LYS A 170 4.45 -5.77 3.96
N ASN A 171 3.75 -5.90 2.82
CA ASN A 171 4.36 -6.04 1.49
C ASN A 171 3.85 -4.92 0.55
N PRO A 172 4.63 -3.85 0.33
CA PRO A 172 4.20 -2.68 -0.44
C PRO A 172 4.19 -2.88 -1.98
N GLY A 173 4.36 -4.11 -2.47
CA GLY A 173 4.40 -4.43 -3.91
C GLY A 173 5.77 -4.23 -4.56
N ALA A 174 5.80 -4.28 -5.90
CA ALA A 174 7.00 -4.13 -6.70
C ALA A 174 7.73 -2.80 -6.44
N TYR A 175 9.04 -2.77 -6.68
CA TYR A 175 9.82 -1.54 -6.57
C TYR A 175 9.65 -0.71 -7.85
N PRO A 176 9.36 0.60 -7.73
CA PRO A 176 9.34 1.48 -8.89
C PRO A 176 10.72 1.51 -9.55
N GLU A 177 10.74 1.74 -10.86
CA GLU A 177 11.95 1.71 -11.68
C GLU A 177 13.02 2.65 -11.16
N GLU A 178 12.66 3.88 -10.79
CA GLU A 178 13.59 4.88 -10.22
C GLU A 178 14.37 4.34 -9.01
N LEU A 179 13.68 3.61 -8.12
CA LEU A 179 14.32 3.00 -6.93
C LEU A 179 15.18 1.77 -7.31
N ARG A 180 14.79 1.01 -8.33
CA ARG A 180 15.60 -0.11 -8.83
C ARG A 180 16.89 0.41 -9.44
N THR A 181 16.80 1.40 -10.33
CA THR A 181 17.95 2.03 -10.99
C THR A 181 18.88 2.68 -9.97
N PHE A 182 18.35 3.48 -9.04
CA PHE A 182 19.16 4.06 -7.96
C PHE A 182 19.87 3.00 -7.11
N ALA A 183 19.15 1.94 -6.72
CA ALA A 183 19.73 0.87 -5.91
C ALA A 183 20.81 0.09 -6.66
N MET A 184 20.60 -0.20 -7.96
CA MET A 184 21.59 -0.85 -8.82
C MET A 184 22.86 0.01 -8.92
N THR A 185 22.72 1.29 -9.25
CA THR A 185 23.84 2.23 -9.38
C THR A 185 24.60 2.38 -8.08
N LEU A 186 23.90 2.57 -6.95
CA LEU A 186 24.55 2.72 -5.65
C LEU A 186 25.29 1.44 -5.22
N LYS A 187 24.70 0.27 -5.49
CA LYS A 187 25.31 -1.03 -5.20
C LYS A 187 26.56 -1.27 -6.07
N PHE A 188 26.52 -0.84 -7.33
CA PHE A 188 27.66 -0.88 -8.26
C PHE A 188 28.82 -0.01 -7.75
N TYR A 189 28.56 1.23 -7.31
CA TYR A 189 29.61 2.10 -6.77
C TYR A 189 30.15 1.64 -5.42
N SER A 190 29.28 1.22 -4.49
CA SER A 190 29.73 0.72 -3.19
C SER A 190 28.68 -0.15 -2.52
N ALA A 191 29.00 -1.43 -2.36
CA ALA A 191 28.20 -2.37 -1.60
C ALA A 191 27.98 -1.92 -0.14
N LYS A 192 28.95 -1.22 0.46
CA LYS A 192 28.87 -0.71 1.84
C LYS A 192 27.93 0.50 1.92
N ALA A 193 28.04 1.44 0.97
CA ALA A 193 27.15 2.61 0.90
C ALA A 193 25.69 2.18 0.72
N TYR A 194 25.43 1.25 -0.20
CA TYR A 194 24.09 0.69 -0.39
C TYR A 194 23.54 0.02 0.88
N LYS A 195 24.35 -0.78 1.60
CA LYS A 195 23.93 -1.41 2.87
C LYS A 195 23.58 -0.35 3.92
N TYR A 196 24.34 0.74 3.99
CA TYR A 196 24.08 1.85 4.91
C TYR A 196 22.75 2.54 4.58
N VAL A 197 22.60 3.02 3.34
CA VAL A 197 21.38 3.71 2.88
C VAL A 197 20.14 2.83 3.08
N ARG A 198 20.22 1.53 2.75
CA ARG A 198 19.12 0.59 2.97
C ARG A 198 18.73 0.45 4.45
N LYS A 199 19.68 0.50 5.37
CA LYS A 199 19.41 0.49 6.82
C LYS A 199 18.83 1.82 7.29
N SER A 200 19.34 2.94 6.79
CA SER A 200 18.89 4.29 7.19
C SER A 200 17.45 4.59 6.79
N PHE A 201 16.96 3.98 5.72
CA PHE A 201 15.59 4.19 5.23
C PHE A 201 14.68 2.98 5.48
N ASP A 202 14.69 2.38 6.68
CA ASP A 202 13.76 1.32 7.10
C ASP A 202 13.56 0.18 6.09
N LEU A 203 14.62 -0.23 5.37
CA LEU A 203 14.55 -1.24 4.31
C LEU A 203 13.63 -0.86 3.12
N GLY A 204 13.46 0.43 2.87
CA GLY A 204 12.70 1.00 1.75
C GLY A 204 13.34 0.76 0.37
N LEU A 205 14.63 0.38 0.32
CA LEU A 205 15.32 0.01 -0.91
C LEU A 205 15.18 -1.49 -1.24
N PRO A 206 15.21 -1.86 -2.54
CA PRO A 206 15.21 -3.26 -3.00
C PRO A 206 16.19 -4.12 -2.23
N HIS A 207 15.86 -5.37 -1.90
CA HIS A 207 16.82 -6.33 -1.30
C HIS A 207 17.91 -6.72 -2.32
N PRO A 208 19.15 -7.07 -1.92
CA PRO A 208 20.20 -7.49 -2.86
C PRO A 208 19.78 -8.58 -3.85
N SER A 209 18.97 -9.55 -3.42
CA SER A 209 18.41 -10.57 -4.32
C SER A 209 17.50 -9.98 -5.41
N VAL A 210 16.72 -8.94 -5.07
CA VAL A 210 15.91 -8.23 -6.06
C VAL A 210 16.82 -7.51 -7.04
N ILE A 211 17.90 -6.89 -6.57
CA ILE A 211 18.90 -6.23 -7.42
C ILE A 211 19.53 -7.24 -8.40
N SER A 212 19.92 -8.42 -7.93
CA SER A 212 20.43 -9.51 -8.79
C SER A 212 19.41 -9.91 -9.86
N SER A 213 18.13 -10.05 -9.49
CA SER A 213 17.04 -10.33 -10.44
C SER A 213 16.77 -9.17 -11.41
N CYS A 214 17.12 -7.93 -11.06
CA CYS A 214 17.06 -6.82 -12.02
C CYS A 214 18.11 -7.00 -13.12
N TYR A 215 19.33 -7.39 -12.75
CA TYR A 215 20.41 -7.62 -13.72
C TYR A 215 20.09 -8.76 -14.69
N THR A 216 19.41 -9.82 -14.23
CA THR A 216 18.99 -10.92 -15.11
C THR A 216 17.87 -10.52 -16.08
N ALA A 217 17.12 -9.47 -15.78
CA ALA A 217 16.07 -8.96 -16.64
C ALA A 217 16.59 -8.01 -17.73
N MET A 218 17.84 -7.55 -17.63
CA MET A 218 18.46 -6.75 -18.69
C MET A 218 18.99 -7.70 -19.79
N ASP A 219 18.80 -7.32 -21.05
CA ASP A 219 19.27 -8.07 -22.22
C ASP A 219 20.81 -8.20 -22.16
N GLY A 220 21.29 -9.36 -21.71
CA GLY A 220 22.71 -9.71 -21.62
C GLY A 220 23.20 -10.59 -22.77
N GLU A 221 22.57 -10.48 -23.95
CA GLU A 221 22.97 -11.26 -25.12
C GLU A 221 24.43 -10.97 -25.50
N PRO A 222 25.20 -12.01 -25.88
CA PRO A 222 26.58 -11.82 -26.29
C PRO A 222 26.66 -10.92 -27.53
N GLY A 223 27.58 -9.95 -27.52
CA GLY A 223 27.76 -8.97 -28.60
C GLY A 223 27.45 -7.54 -28.17
N PHE A 224 26.89 -6.75 -29.07
CA PHE A 224 26.52 -5.36 -28.80
C PHE A 224 25.11 -5.26 -28.24
N THR A 225 24.95 -4.58 -27.11
CA THR A 225 23.63 -4.31 -26.51
C THR A 225 22.82 -3.33 -27.35
N LYS A 226 21.52 -3.58 -27.50
CA LYS A 226 20.58 -2.71 -28.26
C LYS A 226 20.55 -1.29 -27.69
N GLU A 227 20.71 -1.17 -26.37
CA GLU A 227 20.75 0.09 -25.63
C GLU A 227 21.97 0.92 -26.02
N ALA A 228 23.16 0.30 -26.14
CA ALA A 228 24.37 1.01 -26.59
C ALA A 228 24.21 1.56 -28.01
N LEU A 229 23.66 0.76 -28.93
CA LEU A 229 23.39 1.22 -30.30
C LEU A 229 22.36 2.35 -30.32
N THR A 230 21.33 2.29 -29.49
CA THR A 230 20.31 3.33 -29.35
C THR A 230 20.90 4.63 -28.80
N ALA A 231 21.78 4.54 -27.79
CA ALA A 231 22.49 5.70 -27.24
C ALA A 231 23.41 6.37 -28.27
N LEU A 232 24.12 5.58 -29.09
CA LEU A 232 24.94 6.10 -30.18
C LEU A 232 24.12 6.85 -31.23
N LYS A 233 22.97 6.28 -31.64
CA LYS A 233 22.04 6.95 -32.56
C LYS A 233 21.57 8.29 -31.99
N ALA A 234 21.17 8.33 -30.71
CA ALA A 234 20.74 9.56 -30.05
C ALA A 234 21.85 10.63 -30.01
N LYS A 235 23.10 10.22 -29.73
CA LYS A 235 24.25 11.14 -29.72
C LYS A 235 24.52 11.76 -31.10
N VAL A 236 24.42 10.96 -32.17
CA VAL A 236 24.60 11.45 -33.55
C VAL A 236 23.49 12.43 -33.94
N LEU A 237 22.26 12.22 -33.47
CA LEU A 237 21.12 13.11 -33.74
C LEU A 237 21.22 14.42 -32.95
N ALA A 238 21.68 14.39 -31.70
CA ALA A 238 21.83 15.58 -30.86
C ALA A 238 23.04 16.46 -31.20
N GLY A 239 24.02 15.89 -31.93
CA GLY A 239 25.20 16.61 -32.43
C GLY A 239 25.04 17.21 -33.83
N LYS A 240 23.83 17.14 -34.41
CA LYS A 240 23.41 17.86 -35.63
C LYS A 240 22.51 19.02 -35.23
#